data_AF-A0A7N9CWC5-F1
#
_entry.id   AF-A0A7N9CWC5-F1
#
_cell.length_a   1.000
_cell.length_b   1.000
_cell.length_c   1.000
_cell.angle_alpha   90.00
_cell.angle_beta   90.00
_cell.angle_gamma   90.00
#
_symmetry.space_group_name_H-M   'P 1'
#
loop_
_entity.id
_entity.type
_entity.pdbx_description
1 polymer ?
#
loop_
_entity_poly.entity_id
_entity_poly.type
_entity_poly.pdbx_seq_one_letter_code
_entity_poly.pdbx_strand_id
1 'polypeptide(L)'
;MLKMLNKFGIDGTYLKIITAIYDKPTANIILNGQKLEKFPLKTGTRQGCPLSPLLFNIVLEVLARAIRQEKEITGIQLGKEEVKLSLFADDMIVYLENPIVSAQNLLKLISNFSKVSGYKINVQKSQAFLYTSNRQTESQIRNELPFTIASKRIKYLGIQVTRDVKDLFKENYKPLLSEIKRTQTNGRTYHAHG
;
A
#
# COMPACT_ATOMS: atom_id res chain seq x y z
N MET A 1 -1.36 -17.76 -2.99
CA MET A 1 -2.21 -17.21 -4.07
C MET A 1 -3.21 -18.24 -4.59
N LEU A 2 -2.82 -19.31 -5.30
CA LEU A 2 -3.76 -20.25 -5.95
C LEU A 2 -4.81 -20.85 -4.98
N LYS A 3 -4.37 -21.32 -3.80
CA LYS A 3 -5.28 -21.80 -2.74
C LYS A 3 -6.30 -20.75 -2.29
N MET A 4 -5.91 -19.47 -2.33
CA MET A 4 -6.75 -18.35 -1.97
C MET A 4 -7.82 -18.11 -3.04
N LEU A 5 -7.44 -18.12 -4.32
CA LEU A 5 -8.39 -17.97 -5.44
C LEU A 5 -9.53 -19.00 -5.35
N ASN A 6 -9.20 -20.25 -5.07
CA ASN A 6 -10.20 -21.31 -4.84
C ASN A 6 -11.15 -20.95 -3.68
N LYS A 7 -10.62 -20.47 -2.53
CA LYS A 7 -11.45 -20.00 -1.41
C LYS A 7 -12.34 -18.79 -1.75
N PHE A 8 -11.96 -17.99 -2.75
CA PHE A 8 -12.77 -16.89 -3.27
C PHE A 8 -13.81 -17.34 -4.31
N GLY A 9 -13.94 -18.66 -4.55
CA GLY A 9 -14.86 -19.23 -5.54
C GLY A 9 -14.33 -19.21 -6.97
N ILE A 10 -13.03 -18.92 -7.17
CA ILE A 10 -12.39 -19.05 -8.48
C ILE A 10 -11.89 -20.48 -8.62
N ASP A 11 -12.65 -21.30 -9.35
CA ASP A 11 -12.39 -22.71 -9.54
C ASP A 11 -12.41 -23.12 -11.03
N GLY A 12 -12.52 -24.42 -11.28
CA GLY A 12 -12.71 -24.98 -12.62
C GLY A 12 -11.65 -24.55 -13.64
N THR A 13 -12.12 -24.16 -14.83
CA THR A 13 -11.27 -23.79 -15.97
C THR A 13 -10.43 -22.55 -15.67
N TYR A 14 -10.98 -21.55 -14.98
CA TYR A 14 -10.24 -20.32 -14.65
C TYR A 14 -9.06 -20.62 -13.72
N LEU A 15 -9.28 -21.38 -12.65
CA LEU A 15 -8.20 -21.75 -11.74
C LEU A 15 -7.12 -22.58 -12.44
N LYS A 16 -7.50 -23.49 -13.36
CA LYS A 16 -6.55 -24.26 -14.17
C LYS A 16 -5.68 -23.36 -15.05
N ILE A 17 -6.27 -22.38 -15.73
CA ILE A 17 -5.52 -21.41 -16.56
C ILE A 17 -4.55 -20.60 -15.70
N ILE A 18 -5.02 -20.05 -14.57
CA ILE A 18 -4.16 -19.27 -13.67
C ILE A 18 -3.04 -20.14 -13.10
N THR A 19 -3.34 -21.39 -12.74
CA THR A 19 -2.34 -22.36 -12.26
C THR A 19 -1.30 -22.65 -13.33
N ALA A 20 -1.69 -22.90 -14.58
CA ALA A 20 -0.74 -23.12 -15.67
C ALA A 20 0.19 -21.93 -15.91
N ILE A 21 -0.29 -20.71 -15.67
CA ILE A 21 0.50 -19.48 -15.80
C ILE A 21 1.42 -19.29 -14.59
N TYR A 22 0.95 -19.48 -13.36
CA TYR A 22 1.65 -19.06 -12.14
C TYR A 22 2.24 -20.20 -11.30
N ASP A 23 2.03 -21.47 -11.66
CA ASP A 23 2.68 -22.59 -10.99
C ASP A 23 4.16 -22.65 -11.38
N LYS A 24 5.03 -22.80 -10.37
CA LYS A 24 6.50 -22.91 -10.49
C LYS A 24 7.12 -21.99 -11.56
N PRO A 25 6.92 -20.66 -11.47
CA PRO A 25 7.44 -19.76 -12.49
C PRO A 25 8.97 -19.76 -12.48
N THR A 26 9.58 -19.59 -13.65
CA THR A 26 11.04 -19.43 -13.80
C THR A 26 11.36 -18.10 -14.48
N ALA A 27 12.52 -17.51 -14.17
CA ALA A 27 13.04 -16.34 -14.83
C ALA A 27 14.44 -16.58 -15.40
N ASN A 28 14.83 -15.72 -16.34
CA ASN A 28 16.18 -15.63 -16.89
C ASN A 28 16.60 -14.16 -16.85
N ILE A 29 17.90 -13.92 -16.71
CA ILE A 29 18.50 -12.60 -16.92
C ILE A 29 19.02 -12.54 -18.36
N ILE A 30 18.74 -11.45 -19.07
CA ILE A 30 19.37 -11.15 -20.36
C ILE A 30 20.42 -10.07 -20.12
N LEU A 31 21.68 -10.38 -20.40
CA LEU A 31 22.81 -9.47 -20.26
C LEU A 31 23.54 -9.40 -21.61
N ASN A 32 23.67 -8.19 -22.17
CA ASN A 32 24.30 -7.95 -23.47
C ASN A 32 23.72 -8.83 -24.61
N GLY A 33 22.41 -9.04 -24.60
CA GLY A 33 21.73 -9.91 -25.57
C GLY A 33 21.87 -11.41 -25.32
N GLN A 34 22.69 -11.83 -24.35
CA GLN A 34 22.84 -13.23 -23.97
C GLN A 34 21.91 -13.60 -22.82
N LYS A 35 21.24 -14.74 -22.96
CA LYS A 35 20.32 -15.28 -21.96
C LYS A 35 21.07 -16.17 -20.98
N LEU A 36 21.13 -15.75 -19.72
CA LEU A 36 21.71 -16.54 -18.62
C LEU A 36 20.79 -17.69 -18.22
N GLU A 37 21.27 -18.59 -17.35
CA GLU A 37 20.53 -19.76 -16.88
C GLU A 37 19.18 -19.42 -16.23
N LYS A 38 18.25 -20.38 -16.33
CA LYS A 38 16.92 -20.28 -15.71
C LYS A 38 17.05 -20.50 -14.21
N PHE A 39 16.38 -19.67 -13.42
CA PHE A 39 16.21 -19.89 -11.99
C PHE A 39 14.72 -19.85 -11.60
N PRO A 40 14.31 -20.64 -10.59
CA PRO A 40 12.93 -20.65 -10.13
C PRO A 40 12.60 -19.38 -9.35
N LEU A 41 11.41 -18.83 -9.58
CA LEU A 41 10.83 -17.74 -8.82
C LEU A 41 9.98 -18.32 -7.68
N LYS A 42 10.35 -17.98 -6.43
CA LYS A 42 9.64 -18.48 -5.23
C LYS A 42 8.39 -17.67 -4.90
N THR A 43 8.39 -16.38 -5.20
CA THR A 43 7.34 -15.42 -4.84
C THR A 43 7.23 -14.33 -5.90
N GLY A 44 6.07 -13.68 -5.96
CA GLY A 44 5.80 -12.55 -6.84
C GLY A 44 4.93 -12.90 -8.05
N THR A 45 4.48 -11.86 -8.74
CA THR A 45 3.69 -11.94 -9.97
C THR A 45 4.55 -11.49 -11.15
N ARG A 46 4.19 -11.87 -12.38
CA ARG A 46 4.96 -11.48 -13.57
C ARG A 46 4.74 -10.00 -13.87
N GLN A 47 5.80 -9.20 -13.86
CA GLN A 47 5.72 -7.81 -14.33
C GLN A 47 5.34 -7.78 -15.82
N GLY A 48 4.49 -6.83 -16.21
CA GLY A 48 3.96 -6.72 -17.57
C GLY A 48 2.86 -7.72 -17.93
N CYS A 49 2.50 -8.66 -17.04
CA CYS A 49 1.35 -9.53 -17.26
C CYS A 49 0.04 -8.79 -16.88
N PRO A 50 -0.95 -8.70 -17.78
CA PRO A 50 -2.22 -8.00 -17.51
C PRO A 50 -3.01 -8.56 -16.33
N LEU A 51 -2.80 -9.85 -15.99
CA LEU A 51 -3.50 -10.51 -14.89
C LEU A 51 -2.84 -10.27 -13.52
N SER A 52 -1.54 -9.95 -13.49
CA SER A 52 -0.78 -9.76 -12.25
C SER A 52 -1.39 -8.72 -11.29
N PRO A 53 -1.83 -7.53 -11.76
CA PRO A 53 -2.42 -6.53 -10.87
C PRO A 53 -3.69 -7.02 -10.16
N LEU A 54 -4.56 -7.75 -10.87
CA LEU A 54 -5.77 -8.30 -10.28
C LEU A 54 -5.46 -9.36 -9.21
N LEU A 55 -4.51 -10.25 -9.50
CA LEU A 55 -4.07 -11.27 -8.53
C LEU A 55 -3.42 -10.65 -7.29
N PHE A 56 -2.68 -9.56 -7.47
CA PHE A 56 -2.12 -8.77 -6.38
C PHE A 56 -3.24 -8.20 -5.50
N ASN A 57 -4.22 -7.53 -6.09
CA ASN A 57 -5.36 -6.95 -5.37
C ASN A 57 -6.19 -8.00 -4.61
N ILE A 58 -6.43 -9.19 -5.19
CA ILE A 58 -7.16 -10.27 -4.51
C ILE A 58 -6.42 -10.72 -3.25
N VAL A 59 -5.09 -10.86 -3.33
CA VAL A 59 -4.26 -11.23 -2.16
C VAL A 59 -4.29 -10.14 -1.10
N LEU A 60 -4.21 -8.87 -1.50
CA LEU A 60 -4.26 -7.73 -0.59
C LEU A 60 -5.63 -7.56 0.08
N GLU A 61 -6.72 -7.90 -0.60
CA GLU A 61 -8.08 -7.84 -0.04
C GLU A 61 -8.26 -8.78 1.16
N VAL A 62 -7.50 -9.89 1.25
CA VAL A 62 -7.52 -10.72 2.47
C VAL A 62 -6.96 -9.98 3.68
N LEU A 63 -5.87 -9.23 3.51
CA LEU A 63 -5.34 -8.38 4.57
C LEU A 63 -6.33 -7.26 4.90
N ALA A 64 -6.91 -6.62 3.88
CA ALA A 64 -7.88 -5.55 4.04
C ALA A 64 -9.10 -6.01 4.85
N ARG A 65 -9.68 -7.18 4.50
CA ARG A 65 -10.81 -7.76 5.24
C ARG A 65 -10.44 -8.07 6.68
N ALA A 66 -9.26 -8.64 6.92
CA ALA A 66 -8.80 -8.95 8.27
C ALA A 66 -8.68 -7.67 9.12
N ILE A 67 -8.13 -6.59 8.56
CA ILE A 67 -8.06 -5.29 9.26
C ILE A 67 -9.46 -4.73 9.52
N ARG A 68 -10.37 -4.77 8.54
CA ARG A 68 -11.75 -4.28 8.70
C ARG A 68 -12.50 -5.02 9.83
N GLN A 69 -12.30 -6.34 9.93
CA GLN A 69 -13.00 -7.21 10.86
C GLN A 69 -12.40 -7.27 12.27
N GLU A 70 -11.12 -6.91 12.43
CA GLU A 70 -10.47 -6.91 13.74
C GLU A 70 -11.04 -5.80 14.62
N LYS A 71 -11.60 -6.17 15.77
CA LYS A 71 -12.29 -5.24 16.67
C LYS A 71 -11.32 -4.37 17.45
N GLU A 72 -10.15 -4.91 17.75
CA GLU A 72 -9.08 -4.21 18.48
C GLU A 72 -8.28 -3.25 17.59
N ILE A 73 -8.61 -3.16 16.30
CA ILE A 73 -8.15 -2.12 15.40
C ILE A 73 -9.34 -1.19 15.18
N THR A 74 -9.33 -0.04 15.85
CA THR A 74 -10.36 0.99 15.70
C THR A 74 -9.94 2.01 14.64
N GLY A 75 -10.81 2.28 13.68
CA GLY A 75 -10.64 3.26 12.62
C GLY A 75 -11.14 4.64 13.02
N ILE A 76 -11.31 5.53 12.03
CA ILE A 76 -11.92 6.84 12.23
C ILE A 76 -13.42 6.79 11.93
N GLN A 77 -14.23 7.49 12.71
CA GLN A 77 -15.68 7.61 12.45
C GLN A 77 -15.97 8.71 11.43
N LEU A 78 -16.61 8.34 10.31
CA LEU A 78 -17.11 9.26 9.28
C LEU A 78 -18.63 9.11 9.15
N GLY A 79 -19.37 10.00 9.80
CA GLY A 79 -20.82 9.91 9.88
C GLY A 79 -21.24 8.63 10.62
N LYS A 80 -21.94 7.72 9.92
CA LYS A 80 -22.39 6.44 10.47
C LYS A 80 -21.42 5.28 10.20
N GLU A 81 -20.35 5.50 9.45
CA GLU A 81 -19.42 4.45 9.04
C GLU A 81 -18.06 4.62 9.72
N GLU A 82 -17.48 3.50 10.16
CA GLU A 82 -16.10 3.43 10.61
C GLU A 82 -15.19 3.12 9.42
N VAL A 83 -14.17 3.96 9.21
CA VAL A 83 -13.18 3.78 8.14
C VAL A 83 -11.85 3.41 8.76
N LYS A 84 -11.40 2.17 8.51
CA LYS A 84 -10.12 1.65 9.00
C LYS A 84 -8.99 1.76 7.99
N LEU A 85 -9.28 1.68 6.69
CA LEU A 85 -8.24 1.69 5.66
C LEU A 85 -8.75 2.14 4.29
N SER A 86 -7.83 2.71 3.51
CA SER A 86 -7.98 3.04 2.10
C SER A 86 -6.88 2.35 1.29
N LEU A 87 -7.22 1.87 0.10
CA LEU A 87 -6.30 1.15 -0.78
C LEU A 87 -6.35 1.72 -2.18
N PHE A 88 -5.17 1.95 -2.75
CA PHE A 88 -5.01 2.24 -4.17
C PHE A 88 -3.82 1.45 -4.71
N ALA A 89 -4.11 0.39 -5.47
CA ALA A 89 -3.11 -0.61 -5.86
C ALA A 89 -2.31 -1.13 -4.65
N ASP A 90 -1.01 -0.88 -4.59
CA ASP A 90 -0.12 -1.25 -3.49
C ASP A 90 0.02 -0.19 -2.40
N ASP A 91 -0.49 1.03 -2.62
CA ASP A 91 -0.51 2.10 -1.62
C ASP A 91 -1.68 1.90 -0.65
N MET A 92 -1.35 1.66 0.62
CA MET A 92 -2.30 1.49 1.72
C MET A 92 -2.17 2.63 2.73
N ILE A 93 -3.30 3.27 3.05
CA ILE A 93 -3.45 4.09 4.26
C ILE A 93 -4.29 3.31 5.26
N VAL A 94 -3.82 3.26 6.51
CA VAL A 94 -4.59 2.75 7.63
C VAL A 94 -4.87 3.90 8.59
N TYR A 95 -6.13 4.07 8.96
CA TYR A 95 -6.59 5.05 9.92
C TYR A 95 -6.76 4.35 11.26
N LEU A 96 -6.16 4.89 12.31
CA LEU A 96 -6.12 4.27 13.63
C LEU A 96 -6.54 5.31 14.68
N GLU A 97 -7.67 5.04 15.34
CA GLU A 97 -7.96 5.57 16.67
C GLU A 97 -7.20 4.75 17.72
N ASN A 98 -6.88 5.36 18.87
CA ASN A 98 -6.10 4.72 19.95
C ASN A 98 -4.82 4.01 19.45
N PRO A 99 -3.88 4.75 18.81
CA PRO A 99 -2.77 4.17 18.06
C PRO A 99 -1.85 3.25 18.88
N ILE A 100 -1.78 3.42 20.20
CA ILE A 100 -1.01 2.53 21.08
C ILE A 100 -1.53 1.09 21.00
N VAL A 101 -2.84 0.88 21.08
CA VAL A 101 -3.46 -0.45 21.02
C VAL A 101 -3.64 -0.89 19.57
N SER A 102 -4.29 -0.05 18.76
CA SER A 102 -4.67 -0.41 17.39
C SER A 102 -3.47 -0.71 16.49
N ALA A 103 -2.35 0.03 16.64
CA ALA A 103 -1.19 -0.22 15.81
C ALA A 103 -0.45 -1.51 16.18
N GLN A 104 -0.41 -1.89 17.46
CA GLN A 104 0.19 -3.15 17.89
C GLN A 104 -0.59 -4.34 17.30
N ASN A 105 -1.92 -4.28 17.35
CA ASN A 105 -2.78 -5.29 16.73
C ASN A 105 -2.64 -5.34 15.20
N LEU A 106 -2.58 -4.17 14.56
CA LEU A 106 -2.31 -4.04 13.13
C LEU A 106 -0.97 -4.71 12.76
N LEU A 107 0.12 -4.40 13.47
CA LEU A 107 1.44 -4.97 13.23
C LEU A 107 1.46 -6.50 13.41
N LYS A 108 0.76 -7.02 14.42
CA LYS A 108 0.60 -8.46 14.64
C LYS A 108 -0.12 -9.12 13.46
N LEU A 109 -1.22 -8.51 13.00
CA LEU A 109 -2.01 -8.98 11.88
C LEU A 109 -1.18 -9.00 10.59
N ILE A 110 -0.47 -7.91 10.29
CA ILE A 110 0.46 -7.80 9.17
C ILE A 110 1.56 -8.87 9.24
N SER A 111 2.15 -9.09 10.41
CA SER A 111 3.19 -10.09 10.62
C SER A 111 2.68 -11.50 10.32
N ASN A 112 1.48 -11.83 10.78
CA ASN A 112 0.83 -13.12 10.50
C ASN A 112 0.50 -13.26 9.01
N PHE A 113 -0.05 -12.22 8.39
CA PHE A 113 -0.32 -12.20 6.95
C PHE A 113 0.97 -12.40 6.14
N SER A 114 2.06 -11.72 6.52
CA SER A 114 3.36 -11.81 5.87
C SER A 114 3.91 -13.24 5.81
N LYS A 115 3.79 -13.99 6.92
CA LYS A 115 4.22 -15.40 7.01
C LYS A 115 3.49 -16.30 6.02
N VAL A 116 2.23 -16.00 5.71
CA VAL A 116 1.37 -16.85 4.87
C VAL A 116 1.37 -16.41 3.40
N SER A 117 1.37 -15.11 3.14
CA SER A 117 1.28 -14.55 1.78
C SER A 117 2.64 -14.33 1.12
N GLY A 118 3.71 -14.22 1.91
CA GLY A 118 5.04 -13.79 1.45
C GLY A 118 5.17 -12.28 1.24
N TYR A 119 4.10 -11.50 1.46
CA TYR A 119 4.15 -10.04 1.38
C TYR A 119 4.89 -9.48 2.58
N LYS A 120 5.66 -8.42 2.40
CA LYS A 120 6.37 -7.75 3.50
C LYS A 120 6.11 -6.26 3.43
N ILE A 121 5.77 -5.67 4.57
CA ILE A 121 5.74 -4.21 4.68
C ILE A 121 7.16 -3.68 4.67
N ASN A 122 7.37 -2.61 3.92
CA ASN A 122 8.60 -1.86 3.96
C ASN A 122 8.53 -0.82 5.09
N VAL A 123 8.91 -1.24 6.30
CA VAL A 123 8.89 -0.38 7.50
C VAL A 123 9.66 0.92 7.30
N GLN A 124 10.76 0.90 6.54
CA GLN A 124 11.58 2.08 6.26
C GLN A 124 10.88 3.09 5.34
N LYS A 125 10.01 2.63 4.44
CA LYS A 125 9.20 3.49 3.57
C LYS A 125 7.85 3.85 4.18
N SER A 126 7.38 3.09 5.17
CA SER A 126 6.14 3.36 5.89
C SER A 126 6.30 4.53 6.84
N GLN A 127 5.31 5.43 6.83
CA GLN A 127 5.27 6.61 7.68
C GLN A 127 3.97 6.61 8.48
N ALA A 128 4.04 7.10 9.72
CA ALA A 128 2.85 7.38 10.52
C ALA A 128 2.66 8.91 10.60
N PHE A 129 1.41 9.34 10.44
CA PHE A 129 1.05 10.75 10.48
C PHE A 129 0.06 10.99 11.63
N LEU A 130 0.49 11.73 12.64
CA LEU A 130 -0.20 11.81 13.92
C LEU A 130 -1.09 13.05 14.01
N TYR A 131 -2.37 12.83 14.31
CA TYR A 131 -3.35 13.87 14.61
C TYR A 131 -3.62 13.92 16.12
N THR A 132 -2.61 14.31 16.91
CA THR A 132 -2.76 14.53 18.37
C THR A 132 -2.11 15.82 18.81
N SER A 133 -2.82 16.63 19.60
CA SER A 133 -2.26 17.83 20.27
C SER A 133 -1.55 17.48 21.58
N ASN A 134 -1.65 16.25 22.07
CA ASN A 134 -1.04 15.81 23.32
C ASN A 134 0.41 15.35 23.09
N ARG A 135 1.37 16.11 23.62
CA ARG A 135 2.81 15.81 23.51
C ARG A 135 3.23 14.51 24.19
N GLN A 136 2.61 14.15 25.31
CA GLN A 136 2.92 12.91 26.03
C GLN A 136 2.51 11.71 25.18
N THR A 137 1.27 11.74 24.65
CA THR A 137 0.77 10.71 23.73
C THR A 137 1.62 10.62 22.46
N GLU A 138 2.02 11.76 21.88
CA GLU A 138 2.90 11.77 20.72
C GLU A 138 4.25 11.10 21.02
N SER A 139 4.84 11.37 22.19
CA SER A 139 6.10 10.75 22.62
C SER A 139 5.96 9.24 22.84
N GLN A 140 4.84 8.79 23.42
CA GLN A 140 4.58 7.36 23.60
C GLN A 140 4.47 6.65 22.25
N ILE A 141 3.68 7.19 21.33
CA ILE A 141 3.50 6.64 19.98
C ILE A 141 4.84 6.58 19.23
N ARG A 142 5.67 7.62 19.33
CA ARG A 142 7.01 7.66 18.73
C ARG A 142 7.92 6.53 19.22
N ASN A 143 7.79 6.12 20.47
CA ASN A 143 8.62 5.08 21.07
C ASN A 143 8.11 3.67 20.78
N GLU A 144 6.80 3.51 20.58
CA GLU A 144 6.17 2.19 20.37
C GLU A 144 6.04 1.79 18.90
N LEU A 145 5.89 2.75 17.99
CA LEU A 145 5.70 2.45 16.57
C LEU A 145 7.04 2.31 15.84
N PRO A 146 7.21 1.29 14.98
CA PRO A 146 8.42 1.11 14.19
C PRO A 146 8.48 2.04 12.96
N PHE A 147 7.54 2.97 12.83
CA PHE A 147 7.39 3.82 11.65
C PHE A 147 8.01 5.19 11.85
N THR A 148 8.50 5.78 10.76
CA THR A 148 8.94 7.18 10.80
C THR A 148 7.72 8.09 11.00
N ILE A 149 7.74 8.92 12.03
CA ILE A 149 6.68 9.89 12.29
C ILE A 149 6.86 11.12 11.39
N ALA A 150 5.90 11.34 10.48
CA ALA A 150 5.84 12.53 9.66
C ALA A 150 5.38 13.74 10.50
N SER A 151 6.15 14.83 10.46
CA SER A 151 5.96 15.98 11.36
C SER A 151 4.98 17.04 10.85
N LYS A 152 4.88 17.24 9.53
CA LYS A 152 4.06 18.31 8.93
C LYS A 152 3.12 17.83 7.84
N ARG A 153 3.58 16.90 7.01
CA ARG A 153 2.83 16.37 5.87
C ARG A 153 3.30 14.98 5.50
N ILE A 154 2.44 14.24 4.82
CA ILE A 154 2.74 12.97 4.17
C ILE A 154 2.32 13.06 2.69
N LYS A 155 3.08 12.44 1.78
CA LYS A 155 2.71 12.37 0.37
C LYS A 155 1.91 11.08 0.12
N TYR A 156 0.72 11.20 -0.44
CA TYR A 156 -0.12 10.07 -0.84
C TYR A 156 -0.71 10.34 -2.23
N LEU A 157 -0.50 9.41 -3.17
CA LEU A 157 -0.96 9.52 -4.57
C LEU A 157 -0.65 10.87 -5.22
N GLY A 158 0.57 11.37 -5.02
CA GLY A 158 1.00 12.67 -5.55
C GLY A 158 0.61 13.89 -4.71
N ILE A 159 -0.33 13.76 -3.78
CA ILE A 159 -0.87 14.85 -2.96
C ILE A 159 -0.18 14.91 -1.60
N GLN A 160 0.21 16.11 -1.18
CA GLN A 160 0.65 16.41 0.19
C GLN A 160 -0.57 16.51 1.10
N VAL A 161 -0.73 15.54 1.98
CA VAL A 161 -1.71 15.57 3.07
C VAL A 161 -1.09 16.29 4.25
N THR A 162 -1.73 17.36 4.70
CA THR A 162 -1.27 18.23 5.79
C THR A 162 -2.11 18.06 7.04
N ARG A 163 -1.56 18.49 8.17
CA ARG A 163 -2.26 18.44 9.47
C ARG A 163 -3.42 19.43 9.52
N ASP A 164 -3.19 20.63 8.99
CA ASP A 164 -4.22 21.66 8.84
C ASP A 164 -4.76 21.67 7.41
N VAL A 165 -6.09 21.59 7.26
CA VAL A 165 -6.78 21.61 5.96
C VAL A 165 -6.48 22.89 5.17
N LYS A 166 -6.29 24.02 5.85
CA LYS A 166 -5.95 25.32 5.23
C LYS A 166 -4.64 25.29 4.42
N ASP A 167 -3.72 24.38 4.76
CA ASP A 167 -2.42 24.28 4.11
C ASP A 167 -2.49 23.44 2.83
N LEU A 168 -3.54 22.63 2.63
CA LEU A 168 -3.67 21.75 1.47
C LEU A 168 -3.59 22.53 0.15
N PHE A 169 -4.27 23.68 0.06
CA PHE A 169 -4.24 24.51 -1.15
C PHE A 169 -2.84 25.03 -1.44
N LYS A 170 -2.14 25.52 -0.40
CA LYS A 170 -0.79 26.07 -0.53
C LYS A 170 0.22 24.99 -0.92
N GLU A 171 0.16 23.83 -0.29
CA GLU A 171 1.15 22.75 -0.46
C GLU A 171 0.94 21.95 -1.75
N ASN A 172 -0.26 21.95 -2.33
CA ASN A 172 -0.57 21.19 -3.55
C ASN A 172 -0.82 22.07 -4.77
N TYR A 173 -1.68 23.08 -4.67
CA TYR A 173 -2.16 23.83 -5.82
C TYR A 173 -1.11 24.84 -6.33
N LYS A 174 -0.41 25.54 -5.42
CA LYS A 174 0.61 26.52 -5.82
C LYS A 174 1.82 25.87 -6.53
N PRO A 175 2.39 24.74 -6.05
CA PRO A 175 3.44 24.04 -6.77
C PRO A 175 2.97 23.54 -8.13
N LEU A 176 1.78 22.94 -8.21
CA LEU A 176 1.21 22.46 -9.47
C LEU A 176 1.05 23.59 -10.50
N LEU A 177 0.50 24.74 -10.11
CA LEU A 177 0.38 25.90 -11.00
C LEU A 177 1.74 26.44 -11.46
N SER A 178 2.72 26.49 -10.56
CA SER A 178 4.09 26.92 -10.90
C SER A 178 4.74 25.97 -11.88
N GLU A 179 4.53 24.66 -11.70
CA GLU A 179 4.92 23.67 -12.69
C GLU A 179 4.23 24.02 -14.01
N ILE A 180 2.88 24.07 -14.03
CA ILE A 180 2.11 24.25 -15.27
C ILE A 180 2.64 25.40 -16.12
N LYS A 181 2.88 26.54 -15.47
CA LYS A 181 3.50 27.72 -16.10
C LYS A 181 4.87 27.42 -16.70
N ARG A 182 5.79 26.85 -15.91
CA ARG A 182 7.17 26.54 -16.34
C ARG A 182 7.22 25.69 -17.61
N THR A 183 6.35 24.71 -17.71
CA THR A 183 6.36 23.75 -18.82
C THR A 183 5.67 24.30 -20.06
N GLN A 184 4.67 25.19 -19.91
CA GLN A 184 4.17 26.02 -21.02
C GLN A 184 5.27 26.95 -21.55
N THR A 185 6.10 27.55 -20.69
CA THR A 185 7.23 28.40 -21.10
C THR A 185 8.34 27.61 -21.79
N ASN A 186 8.54 26.34 -21.42
CA ASN A 186 9.61 25.49 -21.94
C ASN A 186 9.18 24.55 -23.10
N GLY A 187 7.97 24.70 -23.63
CA GLY A 187 7.47 23.92 -24.77
C GLY A 187 7.39 22.40 -24.55
N ARG A 188 7.36 21.92 -23.29
CA ARG A 188 7.20 20.49 -22.97
C ARG A 188 5.73 20.19 -22.68
N THR A 189 5.25 19.01 -23.04
CA THR A 189 3.90 18.54 -22.71
C THR A 189 3.85 17.96 -21.29
N TYR A 190 2.76 18.26 -20.56
CA TYR A 190 2.47 17.62 -19.29
C TYR A 190 1.98 16.20 -19.49
N HIS A 191 2.66 15.24 -18.87
CA HIS A 191 2.12 13.91 -18.62
C HIS A 191 1.84 13.80 -17.12
N ALA A 192 0.56 13.85 -16.76
CA ALA A 192 0.13 13.50 -15.41
C ALA A 192 0.21 11.98 -15.28
N HIS A 193 1.20 11.48 -14.54
CA HIS A 193 1.24 10.08 -14.14
C HIS A 193 0.42 9.93 -12.85
N GLY A 194 -0.75 9.28 -12.98
CA GLY A 194 -1.54 8.77 -11.86
C GLY A 194 -1.02 7.43 -11.34
#